data_AF-A0A7Z9KQ76-F1
#
_entry.id   AF-A0A7Z9KQ76-F1
#
_cell.length_a   1.000
_cell.length_b   1.000
_cell.length_c   1.000
_cell.angle_alpha   90.00
_cell.angle_beta   90.00
_cell.angle_gamma   90.00
#
_symmetry.space_group_name_H-M   'P 1'
#
loop_
_entity.id
_entity.type
_entity.pdbx_description
1 polymer ?
#
loop_
_entity_poly.entity_id
_entity_poly.type
_entity_poly.pdbx_seq_one_letter_code
_entity_poly.pdbx_strand_id
1 'polypeptide(L)'
;MKRIITWILTLFVITTTCFAFPNKPPTKTGAAGAPDNGETCISCHGSSGNGSLVVSNLPNQYKSGEKYTLSVKLSQSGRQRWGFILTALDKNGNQAGTFESNDANTQVFSASGRQYIGHTSSGTAAGQSNSNTWLMDWIAPAVDTGKISFYASGNAANNNGKNTGDNGYKTEITIEAEEVGVNIPDPNLRAALEKALGKNEGDAITKEDLAGLERLSLRDLGILDITSLEFCENLTELDVIGRNEISDLSSLKGLRHLKKLSISGNKVSDLSPLENLTSLQSFSSTWGNNTISDISIFSNFANLNYLGIGQNNVTDFSVLTTLSSLRSLYVHQIKIEISHLAELTNLTSVNLRQCQISGLVPISKLNNLTELSLIYNSISDLTPLVNLVNLTTLKLGGNNINDISPLHQLDELMSISLHTNQISDISALANLNNLTKLNLKENQINDITPLVKNKGISGEISLNNNPLSNTALSTQIPALQARGITVEYDMPEGVVLFKDANLEKAIRDALGIPTELLKKEDLAK
;
A
#
# COMPACT_ATOMS: atom_id res chain seq x y z
N MET A 1 -77.26 9.40 50.97
CA MET A 1 -77.01 9.56 49.52
C MET A 1 -76.85 11.05 49.19
N LYS A 2 -75.66 11.39 48.70
CA LYS A 2 -75.20 12.60 47.96
C LYS A 2 -75.73 14.00 48.33
N ARG A 3 -74.85 14.79 48.97
CA ARG A 3 -74.81 16.26 48.94
C ARG A 3 -74.40 16.74 47.55
N ILE A 4 -75.11 17.71 46.98
CA ILE A 4 -74.68 18.46 45.79
C ILE A 4 -74.15 19.81 46.29
N ILE A 5 -72.85 19.99 46.16
CA ILE A 5 -72.14 21.27 46.33
C ILE A 5 -71.74 21.73 44.92
N THR A 6 -72.13 22.98 44.65
CA THR A 6 -71.65 24.02 43.72
C THR A 6 -70.45 23.70 42.82
N TRP A 7 -70.36 24.28 41.61
CA TRP A 7 -69.19 25.08 41.18
C TRP A 7 -69.55 25.92 39.93
N ILE A 8 -69.43 27.25 40.09
CA ILE A 8 -69.40 28.24 39.02
C ILE A 8 -68.01 28.18 38.39
N LEU A 9 -67.95 27.97 37.07
CA LEU A 9 -66.70 27.98 36.30
C LEU A 9 -66.34 29.44 35.96
N THR A 10 -65.40 30.01 36.70
CA THR A 10 -64.74 31.28 36.32
C THR A 10 -63.52 30.95 35.47
N LEU A 11 -63.58 31.31 34.18
CA LEU A 11 -62.49 31.15 33.22
C LEU A 11 -61.38 32.17 33.53
N PHE A 12 -60.29 31.73 34.15
CA PHE A 12 -59.07 32.53 34.26
C PHE A 12 -58.33 32.50 32.91
N VAL A 13 -58.44 33.59 32.14
CA VAL A 13 -57.52 33.85 31.04
C VAL A 13 -56.20 34.27 31.66
N ILE A 14 -55.25 33.33 31.76
CA ILE A 14 -53.86 33.68 32.07
C ILE A 14 -53.28 34.25 30.77
N THR A 15 -53.35 35.57 30.62
CA THR A 15 -52.52 36.26 29.63
C THR A 15 -51.07 36.13 30.09
N THR A 16 -50.25 35.34 29.40
CA THR A 16 -48.80 35.37 29.54
C THR A 16 -48.31 36.73 29.04
N THR A 17 -48.19 37.68 29.97
CA THR A 17 -47.50 38.94 29.74
C THR A 17 -46.03 38.65 29.48
N CYS A 18 -45.59 38.78 28.24
CA CYS A 18 -44.20 38.64 27.85
C CYS A 18 -43.45 39.91 28.28
N PHE A 19 -42.89 39.88 29.48
CA PHE A 19 -41.91 40.90 29.88
C PHE A 19 -40.64 40.72 29.04
N ALA A 20 -40.00 41.82 28.65
CA ALA A 20 -38.57 41.80 28.44
C ALA A 20 -37.94 41.41 29.79
N PHE A 21 -37.70 40.11 30.01
CA PHE A 21 -37.41 39.55 31.32
C PHE A 21 -36.24 40.31 31.97
N PRO A 22 -36.45 40.93 33.15
CA PRO A 22 -35.36 41.61 33.83
C PRO A 22 -34.26 40.68 34.34
N ASN A 23 -34.50 39.36 34.37
CA ASN A 23 -33.69 38.46 35.20
C ASN A 23 -33.17 37.16 34.56
N LYS A 24 -33.53 36.82 33.31
CA LYS A 24 -33.00 35.65 32.59
C LYS A 24 -33.60 35.52 31.18
N PRO A 25 -32.87 34.96 30.19
CA PRO A 25 -33.52 34.30 29.06
C PRO A 25 -34.53 33.27 29.60
N PRO A 26 -35.72 33.08 29.01
CA PRO A 26 -36.62 32.04 29.47
C PRO A 26 -35.88 30.71 29.36
N THR A 27 -35.71 30.01 30.48
CA THR A 27 -35.04 28.70 30.61
C THR A 27 -35.70 27.58 29.76
N LYS A 28 -36.70 27.93 28.95
CA LYS A 28 -37.42 27.07 28.01
C LYS A 28 -37.01 27.23 26.55
N THR A 29 -36.36 28.32 26.15
CA THR A 29 -36.34 28.67 24.72
C THR A 29 -35.21 28.06 23.92
N GLY A 30 -34.03 27.78 24.50
CA GLY A 30 -32.90 27.21 23.73
C GLY A 30 -32.65 27.97 22.40
N ALA A 31 -32.99 29.26 22.38
CA ALA A 31 -33.25 30.03 21.15
C ALA A 31 -31.98 30.71 20.63
N ALA A 32 -30.90 29.95 20.61
CA ALA A 32 -29.61 30.41 20.08
C ALA A 32 -29.58 30.44 18.54
N GLY A 33 -30.63 29.92 17.88
CA GLY A 33 -30.70 29.78 16.44
C GLY A 33 -30.04 28.51 15.89
N ALA A 34 -29.81 27.50 16.74
CA ALA A 34 -29.33 26.19 16.30
C ALA A 34 -30.38 25.47 15.40
N PRO A 35 -29.96 24.65 14.42
CA PRO A 35 -30.83 24.08 13.39
C PRO A 35 -32.06 23.33 13.92
N ASP A 36 -31.90 22.60 15.02
CA ASP A 36 -32.92 21.66 15.49
C ASP A 36 -34.00 22.30 16.38
N ASN A 37 -33.74 23.51 16.89
CA ASN A 37 -34.70 24.28 17.68
C ASN A 37 -35.24 25.51 16.95
N GLY A 38 -34.49 26.11 16.00
CA GLY A 38 -34.93 27.17 15.07
C GLY A 38 -35.39 28.50 15.70
N GLU A 39 -35.72 28.52 16.99
CA GLU A 39 -36.12 29.69 17.75
C GLU A 39 -34.94 30.63 17.91
N THR A 40 -35.21 31.93 17.78
CA THR A 40 -34.23 33.01 17.92
C THR A 40 -34.88 34.17 18.64
N CYS A 41 -34.09 35.12 19.14
CA CYS A 41 -34.65 36.37 19.68
C CYS A 41 -35.46 37.14 18.61
N ILE A 42 -35.18 36.92 17.33
CA ILE A 42 -35.90 37.52 16.20
C ILE A 42 -37.36 37.05 16.15
N SER A 43 -37.64 35.79 16.51
CA SER A 43 -39.01 35.24 16.47
C SER A 43 -39.97 35.94 17.43
N CYS A 44 -39.45 36.54 18.51
CA CYS A 44 -40.23 37.19 19.57
C CYS A 44 -40.09 38.71 19.64
N HIS A 45 -38.96 39.28 19.19
CA HIS A 45 -38.61 40.71 19.33
C HIS A 45 -38.52 41.48 18.00
N GLY A 46 -38.66 40.81 16.86
CA GLY A 46 -38.66 41.44 15.54
C GLY A 46 -37.28 41.50 14.87
N SER A 47 -37.28 41.91 13.60
CA SER A 47 -36.11 41.89 12.71
C SER A 47 -34.98 42.85 13.11
N SER A 48 -33.79 42.55 12.62
CA SER A 48 -32.55 43.30 12.88
C SER A 48 -32.65 44.77 12.44
N GLY A 49 -32.07 45.66 13.25
CA GLY A 49 -31.77 47.05 12.88
C GLY A 49 -30.42 47.17 12.19
N ASN A 50 -29.76 48.33 12.29
CA ASN A 50 -28.41 48.58 11.77
C ASN A 50 -27.28 48.13 12.72
N GLY A 51 -27.58 47.27 13.68
CA GLY A 51 -26.67 46.75 14.69
C GLY A 51 -25.98 45.45 14.29
N SER A 52 -25.26 44.84 15.24
CA SER A 52 -24.50 43.61 15.03
C SER A 52 -24.37 42.76 16.29
N LEU A 53 -24.41 41.43 16.13
CA LEU A 53 -24.03 40.44 17.14
C LEU A 53 -22.76 39.72 16.68
N VAL A 54 -21.70 39.78 17.47
CA VAL A 54 -20.39 39.20 17.12
C VAL A 54 -19.92 38.32 18.27
N VAL A 55 -19.50 37.10 17.94
CA VAL A 55 -18.72 36.24 18.83
C VAL A 55 -17.25 36.43 18.45
N SER A 56 -16.41 36.75 19.43
CA SER A 56 -14.99 37.06 19.23
C SER A 56 -14.11 36.30 20.23
N ASN A 57 -12.80 36.32 19.99
CA ASN A 57 -11.77 35.61 20.76
C ASN A 57 -11.86 34.07 20.68
N LEU A 58 -12.49 33.56 19.62
CA LEU A 58 -12.35 32.15 19.25
C LEU A 58 -10.95 31.92 18.65
N PRO A 59 -10.30 30.78 18.92
CA PRO A 59 -9.07 30.43 18.23
C PRO A 59 -9.38 30.09 16.76
N ASN A 60 -8.36 30.11 15.89
CA ASN A 60 -8.53 29.65 14.50
C ASN A 60 -8.81 28.14 14.44
N GLN A 61 -8.19 27.38 15.34
CA GLN A 61 -8.40 25.95 15.57
C GLN A 61 -8.38 25.66 17.08
N TYR A 62 -9.14 24.68 17.56
CA TYR A 62 -9.16 24.30 18.97
C TYR A 62 -8.33 23.05 19.25
N LYS A 63 -7.60 23.03 20.35
CA LYS A 63 -7.05 21.80 20.95
C LYS A 63 -8.08 21.14 21.86
N SER A 64 -8.18 19.82 21.82
CA SER A 64 -9.08 19.04 22.66
C SER A 64 -8.84 19.31 24.16
N GLY A 65 -9.91 19.57 24.90
CA GLY A 65 -9.90 19.84 26.34
C GLY A 65 -9.36 21.22 26.75
N GLU A 66 -8.89 22.05 25.82
CA GLU A 66 -8.34 23.36 26.12
C GLU A 66 -9.44 24.40 26.40
N LYS A 67 -9.14 25.37 27.27
CA LYS A 67 -10.07 26.42 27.71
C LYS A 67 -9.78 27.72 26.96
N TYR A 68 -10.83 28.33 26.41
CA TYR A 68 -10.78 29.59 25.67
C TYR A 68 -11.72 30.63 26.30
N THR A 69 -11.23 31.84 26.55
CA THR A 69 -12.08 32.96 26.99
C THR A 69 -12.66 33.68 25.77
N LEU A 70 -13.96 33.54 25.58
CA LEU A 70 -14.71 34.13 24.47
C LEU A 70 -15.30 35.49 24.86
N SER A 71 -15.74 36.24 23.85
CA SER A 71 -16.59 37.42 24.06
C SER A 71 -17.78 37.43 23.10
N VAL A 72 -18.93 37.87 23.59
CA VAL A 72 -20.12 38.12 22.77
C VAL A 72 -20.42 39.61 22.87
N LYS A 73 -20.41 40.31 21.74
CA LYS A 73 -20.73 41.74 21.69
C LYS A 73 -21.98 41.98 20.87
N LEU A 74 -22.95 42.67 21.47
CA LEU A 74 -24.16 43.14 20.80
C LEU A 74 -24.16 44.66 20.74
N SER A 75 -24.32 45.23 19.55
CA SER A 75 -24.32 46.68 19.32
C SER A 75 -25.57 47.11 18.55
N GLN A 76 -26.23 48.17 18.99
CA GLN A 76 -27.35 48.80 18.30
C GLN A 76 -27.50 50.25 18.80
N SER A 77 -27.38 51.23 17.90
CA SER A 77 -27.57 52.64 18.26
C SER A 77 -28.98 52.89 18.82
N GLY A 78 -29.06 53.69 19.88
CA GLY A 78 -30.34 54.08 20.51
C GLY A 78 -31.00 53.02 21.40
N ARG A 79 -30.29 51.94 21.74
CA ARG A 79 -30.74 50.92 22.70
C ARG A 79 -30.01 51.04 24.03
N GLN A 80 -30.67 50.58 25.08
CA GLN A 80 -30.26 50.79 26.48
C GLN A 80 -30.31 49.52 27.33
N ARG A 81 -30.64 48.37 26.74
CA ARG A 81 -30.70 47.09 27.44
C ARG A 81 -30.38 45.94 26.51
N TRP A 82 -29.70 44.93 27.03
CA TRP A 82 -29.02 43.93 26.20
C TRP A 82 -29.30 42.52 26.69
N GLY A 83 -29.34 41.57 25.76
CA GLY A 83 -29.40 40.16 26.09
C GLY A 83 -28.76 39.30 25.02
N PHE A 84 -28.22 38.16 25.42
CA PHE A 84 -27.74 37.12 24.53
C PHE A 84 -27.97 35.71 25.10
N ILE A 85 -27.87 34.74 24.20
CA ILE A 85 -27.77 33.31 24.46
C ILE A 85 -26.82 32.69 23.41
N LEU A 86 -25.98 31.76 23.81
CA LEU A 86 -24.97 31.07 22.99
C LEU A 86 -24.98 29.57 23.29
N THR A 87 -24.78 28.75 22.26
CA THR A 87 -24.48 27.31 22.38
C THR A 87 -23.42 26.90 21.37
N ALA A 88 -22.78 25.74 21.56
CA ALA A 88 -21.74 25.19 20.68
C ALA A 88 -22.06 23.72 20.39
N LEU A 89 -22.12 23.36 19.10
CA LEU A 89 -22.56 22.04 18.64
C LEU A 89 -21.58 21.42 17.63
N ASP A 90 -21.50 20.09 17.65
CA ASP A 90 -20.78 19.31 16.62
C ASP A 90 -21.60 19.23 15.32
N LYS A 91 -21.03 18.61 14.27
CA LYS A 91 -21.70 18.41 12.97
C LYS A 91 -23.00 17.60 13.04
N ASN A 92 -23.21 16.83 14.11
CA ASN A 92 -24.39 15.99 14.34
C ASN A 92 -25.43 16.69 15.23
N GLY A 93 -25.19 17.93 15.67
CA GLY A 93 -26.07 18.67 16.57
C GLY A 93 -25.92 18.29 18.06
N ASN A 94 -24.90 17.52 18.43
CA ASN A 94 -24.62 17.22 19.84
C ASN A 94 -23.87 18.38 20.50
N GLN A 95 -23.97 18.49 21.82
CA GLN A 95 -23.20 19.45 22.61
C GLN A 95 -21.70 19.28 22.38
N ALA A 96 -21.02 20.36 21.99
CA ALA A 96 -19.56 20.38 21.77
C ALA A 96 -18.86 21.29 22.78
N GLY A 97 -18.21 20.66 23.77
CA GLY A 97 -17.52 21.35 24.86
C GLY A 97 -18.47 21.86 25.94
N THR A 98 -17.93 22.60 26.90
CA THR A 98 -18.68 23.14 28.03
C THR A 98 -18.40 24.61 28.27
N PHE A 99 -19.43 25.40 28.54
CA PHE A 99 -19.34 26.79 28.95
C PHE A 99 -19.21 26.95 30.46
N GLU A 100 -18.45 27.94 30.88
CA GLU A 100 -18.34 28.41 32.25
C GLU A 100 -18.52 29.94 32.29
N SER A 101 -19.22 30.43 33.32
CA SER A 101 -19.33 31.87 33.57
C SER A 101 -18.06 32.37 34.23
N ASN A 102 -17.52 33.49 33.76
CA ASN A 102 -16.33 34.11 34.36
C ASN A 102 -16.64 35.31 35.28
N ASP A 103 -17.87 35.82 35.24
CA ASP A 103 -18.32 36.91 36.09
C ASP A 103 -19.81 36.80 36.47
N ALA A 104 -20.35 37.84 37.11
CA ALA A 104 -21.75 37.92 37.53
C ALA A 104 -22.72 38.33 36.39
N ASN A 105 -22.23 38.61 35.19
CA ASN A 105 -23.01 39.07 34.03
C ASN A 105 -23.48 37.92 33.16
N THR A 106 -22.86 36.73 33.25
CA THR A 106 -23.27 35.54 32.51
C THR A 106 -23.72 34.39 33.43
N GLN A 107 -24.46 33.45 32.86
CA GLN A 107 -24.91 32.24 33.54
C GLN A 107 -25.04 31.08 32.56
N VAL A 108 -24.70 29.88 33.04
CA VAL A 108 -24.82 28.62 32.31
C VAL A 108 -26.12 27.94 32.70
N PHE A 109 -26.81 27.35 31.72
CA PHE A 109 -28.01 26.55 31.95
C PHE A 109 -28.16 25.50 30.85
N SER A 110 -28.98 24.48 31.11
CA SER A 110 -29.21 23.38 30.15
C SER A 110 -30.66 23.33 29.71
N ALA A 111 -30.88 23.03 28.43
CA ALA A 111 -32.21 22.82 27.85
C ALA A 111 -32.10 21.81 26.70
N SER A 112 -33.06 20.88 26.60
CA SER A 112 -33.12 19.88 25.52
C SER A 112 -31.80 19.11 25.30
N GLY A 113 -31.11 18.71 26.39
CA GLY A 113 -29.85 17.96 26.32
C GLY A 113 -28.61 18.77 25.93
N ARG A 114 -28.74 20.08 25.76
CA ARG A 114 -27.63 21.00 25.43
C ARG A 114 -27.35 21.96 26.57
N GLN A 115 -26.13 22.48 26.57
CA GLN A 115 -25.72 23.57 27.44
C GLN A 115 -25.74 24.89 26.67
N TYR A 116 -26.21 25.93 27.35
CA TYR A 116 -26.25 27.29 26.87
C TYR A 116 -25.59 28.20 27.89
N ILE A 117 -25.02 29.30 27.41
CA ILE A 117 -24.62 30.43 28.24
C ILE A 117 -25.36 31.68 27.78
N GLY A 118 -25.80 32.49 28.72
CA GLY A 118 -26.51 33.73 28.44
C GLY A 118 -26.32 34.73 29.56
N HIS A 119 -26.98 35.88 29.42
CA HIS A 119 -26.89 36.97 30.39
C HIS A 119 -27.65 36.70 31.71
N THR A 120 -27.18 37.28 32.80
CA THR A 120 -27.92 37.46 34.07
C THR A 120 -28.71 38.78 34.07
N SER A 121 -29.43 39.08 35.16
CA SER A 121 -30.03 40.40 35.39
C SER A 121 -29.01 41.54 35.25
N SER A 122 -27.87 41.41 35.92
CA SER A 122 -26.77 42.37 35.88
C SER A 122 -26.20 42.48 34.47
N GLY A 123 -26.06 41.34 33.80
CA GLY A 123 -25.63 41.27 32.41
C GLY A 123 -26.57 41.93 31.40
N THR A 124 -27.78 42.36 31.80
CA THR A 124 -28.62 43.17 30.89
C THR A 124 -28.08 44.58 30.68
N ALA A 125 -27.14 45.02 31.53
CA ALA A 125 -26.51 46.34 31.51
C ALA A 125 -27.52 47.47 31.27
N ALA A 126 -28.60 47.48 32.06
CA ALA A 126 -29.69 48.42 31.90
C ALA A 126 -29.20 49.87 32.03
N GLY A 127 -29.54 50.71 31.05
CA GLY A 127 -29.09 52.10 30.94
C GLY A 127 -27.79 52.27 30.14
N GLN A 128 -27.03 51.19 29.90
CA GLN A 128 -25.83 51.25 29.05
C GLN A 128 -26.22 51.46 27.59
N SER A 129 -25.74 52.54 26.99
CA SER A 129 -26.13 52.93 25.64
C SER A 129 -25.29 52.24 24.56
N ASN A 130 -25.91 52.01 23.40
CA ASN A 130 -25.32 51.60 22.12
C ASN A 130 -24.70 50.19 22.01
N SER A 131 -24.12 49.61 23.06
CA SER A 131 -23.64 48.22 23.02
C SER A 131 -23.41 47.61 24.39
N ASN A 132 -23.35 46.27 24.45
CA ASN A 132 -22.80 45.53 25.60
C ASN A 132 -21.93 44.36 25.14
N THR A 133 -20.98 43.98 25.98
CA THR A 133 -20.09 42.82 25.77
C THR A 133 -20.15 41.91 26.99
N TRP A 134 -20.31 40.62 26.76
CA TRP A 134 -20.20 39.58 27.78
C TRP A 134 -18.94 38.76 27.56
N LEU A 135 -18.30 38.35 28.65
CA LEU A 135 -17.16 37.43 28.63
C LEU A 135 -17.62 36.08 29.19
N MET A 136 -17.03 35.01 28.70
CA MET A 136 -17.28 33.66 29.19
C MET A 136 -16.13 32.74 28.82
N ASP A 137 -16.01 31.61 29.50
CA ASP A 137 -15.07 30.56 29.11
C ASP A 137 -15.80 29.43 28.38
N TRP A 138 -15.14 28.85 27.39
CA TRP A 138 -15.54 27.63 26.71
C TRP A 138 -14.38 26.62 26.75
N ILE A 139 -14.66 25.43 27.25
CA ILE A 139 -13.73 24.31 27.30
C ILE A 139 -14.06 23.40 26.13
N ALA A 140 -13.10 23.19 25.23
CA ALA A 140 -13.26 22.32 24.07
C ALA A 140 -13.55 20.87 24.48
N PRO A 141 -14.23 20.08 23.61
CA PRO A 141 -14.42 18.65 23.83
C PRO A 141 -13.11 17.93 24.20
N ALA A 142 -13.18 16.95 25.11
CA ALA A 142 -12.00 16.17 25.54
C ALA A 142 -11.43 15.27 24.42
N VAL A 143 -12.22 15.01 23.38
CA VAL A 143 -11.84 14.27 22.18
C VAL A 143 -12.16 15.14 20.97
N ASP A 144 -11.38 15.01 19.89
CA ASP A 144 -11.68 15.72 18.64
C ASP A 144 -13.07 15.30 18.12
N THR A 145 -13.96 16.28 17.95
CA THR A 145 -15.33 16.08 17.42
C THR A 145 -15.50 16.66 16.01
N GLY A 146 -14.40 17.09 15.39
CA GLY A 146 -14.35 17.78 14.12
C GLY A 146 -14.84 19.23 14.25
N LYS A 147 -15.55 19.69 13.23
CA LYS A 147 -16.07 21.06 13.13
C LYS A 147 -17.10 21.35 14.23
N ILE A 148 -16.89 22.47 14.94
CA ILE A 148 -17.77 22.97 16.00
C ILE A 148 -18.40 24.28 15.53
N SER A 149 -19.72 24.39 15.67
CA SER A 149 -20.51 25.57 15.31
C SER A 149 -21.05 26.25 16.56
N PHE A 150 -20.74 27.53 16.73
CA PHE A 150 -21.24 28.39 17.79
C PHE A 150 -22.43 29.19 17.28
N TYR A 151 -23.59 28.98 17.87
CA TYR A 151 -24.82 29.68 17.53
C TYR A 151 -25.13 30.70 18.61
N ALA A 152 -25.20 31.98 18.26
CA ALA A 152 -25.58 33.03 19.20
C ALA A 152 -26.81 33.79 18.72
N SER A 153 -27.69 34.13 19.66
CA SER A 153 -28.82 35.02 19.44
C SER A 153 -28.82 36.14 20.47
N GLY A 154 -29.17 37.36 20.06
CA GLY A 154 -29.13 38.55 20.89
C GLY A 154 -30.36 39.43 20.75
N ASN A 155 -30.71 40.16 21.81
CA ASN A 155 -31.77 41.15 21.82
C ASN A 155 -31.25 42.51 22.31
N ALA A 156 -31.41 43.55 21.48
CA ALA A 156 -31.11 44.92 21.83
C ALA A 156 -32.42 45.67 22.09
N ALA A 157 -32.71 45.89 23.38
CA ALA A 157 -33.99 46.40 23.83
C ALA A 157 -33.97 47.91 24.12
N ASN A 158 -35.12 48.54 23.92
CA ASN A 158 -35.35 49.97 24.17
C ASN A 158 -35.68 50.30 25.64
N ASN A 159 -35.62 49.29 26.52
CA ASN A 159 -35.84 49.38 27.96
C ASN A 159 -37.26 49.85 28.40
N ASN A 160 -38.28 49.74 27.53
CA ASN A 160 -39.66 50.12 27.88
C ASN A 160 -40.50 48.98 28.48
N GLY A 161 -39.91 47.80 28.68
CA GLY A 161 -40.56 46.61 29.25
C GLY A 161 -41.47 45.82 28.29
N LYS A 162 -41.62 46.25 27.03
CA LYS A 162 -42.37 45.57 25.97
C LYS A 162 -41.41 44.99 24.92
N ASN A 163 -41.87 44.02 24.13
CA ASN A 163 -41.13 43.48 22.99
C ASN A 163 -41.18 44.38 21.74
N THR A 164 -42.11 45.34 21.70
CA THR A 164 -42.26 46.26 20.58
C THR A 164 -41.11 47.27 20.53
N GLY A 165 -40.45 47.34 19.37
CA GLY A 165 -39.35 48.27 19.13
C GLY A 165 -38.01 47.79 19.69
N ASP A 166 -37.87 46.51 20.01
CA ASP A 166 -36.59 45.83 20.24
C ASP A 166 -35.96 45.41 18.91
N ASN A 167 -34.70 44.95 18.92
CA ASN A 167 -34.02 44.40 17.75
C ASN A 167 -33.37 43.06 18.06
N GLY A 168 -33.81 42.00 17.37
CA GLY A 168 -33.20 40.68 17.42
C GLY A 168 -32.04 40.52 16.45
N TYR A 169 -31.02 39.75 16.86
CA TYR A 169 -29.85 39.41 16.06
C TYR A 169 -29.50 37.94 16.22
N LYS A 170 -28.90 37.34 15.19
CA LYS A 170 -28.29 36.01 15.26
C LYS A 170 -26.93 36.01 14.55
N THR A 171 -26.04 35.14 14.98
CA THR A 171 -24.76 34.90 14.29
C THR A 171 -24.34 33.45 14.48
N GLU A 172 -23.54 32.95 13.54
CA GLU A 172 -22.95 31.63 13.57
C GLU A 172 -21.47 31.77 13.23
N ILE A 173 -20.62 31.09 13.99
CA ILE A 173 -19.19 30.99 13.71
C ILE A 173 -18.73 29.57 13.94
N THR A 174 -17.85 29.08 13.08
CA THR A 174 -17.37 27.71 13.11
C THR A 174 -15.86 27.65 13.28
N ILE A 175 -15.38 26.72 14.09
CA ILE A 175 -13.96 26.40 14.27
C ILE A 175 -13.74 24.90 14.11
N GLU A 176 -12.52 24.49 13.79
CA GLU A 176 -12.12 23.08 13.64
C GLU A 176 -11.02 22.73 14.63
N ALA A 177 -10.77 21.44 14.85
CA ALA A 177 -9.70 21.00 15.73
C ALA A 177 -8.33 21.36 15.14
N GLU A 178 -7.32 21.53 15.99
CA GLU A 178 -5.93 21.64 15.55
C GLU A 178 -5.47 20.29 14.99
N GLU A 179 -4.96 20.27 13.75
CA GLU A 179 -4.43 19.06 13.15
C GLU A 179 -3.17 18.62 13.89
N VAL A 180 -3.28 17.54 14.67
CA VAL A 180 -2.11 16.92 15.31
C VAL A 180 -1.44 16.00 14.31
N GLY A 181 -0.27 16.41 13.82
CA GLY A 181 0.57 15.57 12.97
C GLY A 181 0.98 14.27 13.67
N VAL A 182 1.01 13.17 12.90
CA VAL A 182 1.56 11.89 13.31
C VAL A 182 3.07 12.03 13.47
N ASN A 183 3.60 11.57 14.61
CA ASN A 183 5.03 11.54 14.84
C ASN A 183 5.66 10.39 14.05
N ILE A 184 6.38 10.71 12.98
CA ILE A 184 7.10 9.75 12.13
C ILE A 184 8.60 9.84 12.51
N PRO A 185 9.14 8.90 13.32
CA PRO A 185 10.48 9.05 13.90
C PRO A 185 11.61 8.96 12.89
N ASP A 186 11.45 8.15 11.85
CA ASP A 186 12.45 7.98 10.80
C ASP A 186 12.31 9.11 9.75
N PRO A 187 13.35 9.95 9.57
CA PRO A 187 13.27 11.07 8.65
C PRO A 187 13.18 10.64 7.18
N ASN A 188 13.74 9.48 6.81
CA ASN A 188 13.66 8.95 5.46
C ASN A 188 12.26 8.40 5.18
N LEU A 189 11.62 7.76 6.16
CA LEU A 189 10.21 7.39 6.08
C LEU A 189 9.32 8.63 5.98
N ARG A 190 9.58 9.65 6.82
CA ARG A 190 8.82 10.91 6.78
C ARG A 190 8.88 11.55 5.40
N ALA A 191 10.08 11.70 4.83
CA ALA A 191 10.26 12.24 3.49
C ALA A 191 9.57 11.38 2.41
N ALA A 192 9.59 10.05 2.56
CA ALA A 192 8.90 9.14 1.64
C ALA A 192 7.37 9.31 1.71
N LEU A 193 6.81 9.47 2.90
CA LEU A 193 5.39 9.69 3.13
C LEU A 193 4.96 11.07 2.62
N GLU A 194 5.72 12.14 2.89
CA GLU A 194 5.46 13.48 2.33
C GLU A 194 5.38 13.42 0.81
N LYS A 195 6.35 12.75 0.16
CA LYS A 195 6.36 12.55 -1.28
C LYS A 195 5.16 11.73 -1.76
N ALA A 196 4.80 10.65 -1.07
CA ALA A 196 3.68 9.79 -1.44
C ALA A 196 2.33 10.52 -1.33
N LEU A 197 2.21 11.44 -0.38
CA LEU A 197 1.03 12.26 -0.11
C LEU A 197 0.99 13.55 -0.93
N GLY A 198 2.07 13.90 -1.66
CA GLY A 198 2.18 15.16 -2.38
C GLY A 198 2.30 16.38 -1.47
N LYS A 199 2.82 16.20 -0.25
CA LYS A 199 3.06 17.25 0.74
C LYS A 199 4.46 17.82 0.63
N ASN A 200 4.64 19.07 1.06
CA ASN A 200 5.96 19.68 1.15
C ASN A 200 6.70 19.20 2.39
N GLU A 201 8.03 19.37 2.38
CA GLU A 201 8.86 19.08 3.54
C GLU A 201 8.44 19.93 4.75
N GLY A 202 8.11 19.26 5.86
CA GLY A 202 7.69 19.90 7.10
C GLY A 202 6.18 20.02 7.27
N ASP A 203 5.39 19.75 6.23
CA ASP A 203 3.93 19.76 6.33
C ASP A 203 3.46 18.70 7.33
N ALA A 204 2.37 18.99 8.03
CA ALA A 204 1.75 18.02 8.94
C ALA A 204 1.22 16.81 8.15
N ILE A 205 1.56 15.61 8.62
CA ILE A 205 1.00 14.35 8.11
C ILE A 205 0.01 13.86 9.15
N THR A 206 -1.27 13.80 8.83
CA THR A 206 -2.34 13.34 9.73
C THR A 206 -2.57 11.83 9.59
N LYS A 207 -3.37 11.26 10.49
CA LYS A 207 -3.81 9.86 10.34
C LYS A 207 -4.69 9.66 9.11
N GLU A 208 -5.50 10.66 8.76
CA GLU A 208 -6.36 10.61 7.56
C GLU A 208 -5.53 10.61 6.29
N ASP A 209 -4.45 11.40 6.24
CA ASP A 209 -3.48 11.36 5.14
C ASP A 209 -2.91 9.95 4.96
N LEU A 210 -2.41 9.33 6.03
CA LEU A 210 -1.83 7.98 5.99
C LEU A 210 -2.87 6.91 5.61
N ALA A 211 -4.09 7.01 6.16
CA ALA A 211 -5.18 6.10 5.83
C ALA A 211 -5.60 6.20 4.35
N GLY A 212 -5.32 7.31 3.67
CA GLY A 212 -5.56 7.48 2.23
C GLY A 212 -4.57 6.73 1.32
N LEU A 213 -3.46 6.21 1.84
CA LEU A 213 -2.45 5.51 1.04
C LEU A 213 -2.88 4.08 0.70
N GLU A 214 -3.01 3.77 -0.59
CA GLU A 214 -3.29 2.41 -1.08
C GLU A 214 -2.03 1.64 -1.49
N ARG A 215 -0.98 2.35 -1.91
CA ARG A 215 0.30 1.79 -2.34
C ARG A 215 1.46 2.64 -1.85
N LEU A 216 2.53 2.01 -1.36
CA LEU A 216 3.72 2.69 -0.88
C LEU A 216 4.97 1.94 -1.29
N SER A 217 5.94 2.68 -1.86
CA SER A 217 7.25 2.15 -2.25
C SER A 217 8.34 2.90 -1.50
N LEU A 218 9.09 2.16 -0.68
CA LEU A 218 10.14 2.62 0.23
C LEU A 218 11.50 2.07 -0.20
N ARG A 219 11.83 2.17 -1.50
CA ARG A 219 13.00 1.51 -2.09
C ARG A 219 14.30 2.31 -1.90
N ASP A 220 15.32 1.67 -1.34
CA ASP A 220 16.70 2.18 -1.23
C ASP A 220 16.80 3.54 -0.51
N LEU A 221 15.97 3.73 0.53
CA LEU A 221 15.85 5.02 1.23
C LEU A 221 16.65 5.10 2.54
N GLY A 222 17.29 4.02 2.98
CA GLY A 222 18.01 4.00 4.26
C GLY A 222 17.06 4.08 5.46
N ILE A 223 15.85 3.53 5.32
CA ILE A 223 14.86 3.50 6.40
C ILE A 223 15.27 2.43 7.41
N LEU A 224 15.18 2.77 8.70
CA LEU A 224 15.50 1.91 9.83
C LEU A 224 14.24 1.57 10.63
N ASP A 225 13.32 2.54 10.74
CA ASP A 225 12.12 2.44 11.57
C ASP A 225 10.86 2.77 10.74
N ILE A 226 9.90 1.84 10.78
CA ILE A 226 8.61 1.95 10.10
C ILE A 226 7.43 2.26 11.04
N THR A 227 7.72 2.74 12.25
CA THR A 227 6.72 3.31 13.15
C THR A 227 5.91 4.38 12.43
N SER A 228 4.60 4.40 12.67
CA SER A 228 3.55 5.18 11.98
C SER A 228 2.93 4.50 10.76
N LEU A 229 3.53 3.46 10.18
CA LEU A 229 2.86 2.72 9.11
C LEU A 229 1.59 1.99 9.58
N GLU A 230 1.40 1.80 10.89
CA GLU A 230 0.16 1.26 11.47
C GLU A 230 -1.09 2.10 11.14
N PHE A 231 -0.92 3.39 10.79
CA PHE A 231 -2.01 4.26 10.37
C PHE A 231 -2.34 4.18 8.87
N CYS A 232 -1.55 3.44 8.07
CA CYS A 232 -1.81 3.23 6.64
C CYS A 232 -2.85 2.13 6.43
N GLU A 233 -4.02 2.23 7.06
CA GLU A 233 -4.98 1.12 7.22
C GLU A 233 -5.50 0.54 5.89
N ASN A 234 -5.57 1.36 4.83
CA ASN A 234 -6.03 0.94 3.49
C ASN A 234 -4.91 0.45 2.56
N LEU A 235 -3.68 0.32 3.05
CA LEU A 235 -2.53 -0.07 2.24
C LEU A 235 -2.71 -1.49 1.68
N THR A 236 -2.63 -1.61 0.36
CA THR A 236 -2.76 -2.88 -0.37
C THR A 236 -1.44 -3.40 -0.91
N GLU A 237 -0.48 -2.52 -1.15
CA GLU A 237 0.86 -2.89 -1.65
C GLU A 237 1.93 -2.08 -0.91
N LEU A 238 2.89 -2.80 -0.32
CA LEU A 238 4.04 -2.22 0.35
C LEU A 238 5.33 -2.85 -0.19
N ASP A 239 6.12 -2.03 -0.88
CA ASP A 239 7.47 -2.40 -1.34
C ASP A 239 8.51 -1.75 -0.44
N VAL A 240 9.17 -2.52 0.42
CA VAL A 240 10.27 -2.08 1.30
C VAL A 240 11.63 -2.59 0.80
N ILE A 241 11.77 -2.56 -0.52
CA ILE A 241 12.97 -2.65 -1.36
C ILE A 241 14.34 -2.17 -0.83
N GLY A 242 15.38 -2.98 -0.73
CA GLY A 242 16.75 -2.50 -0.99
C GLY A 242 17.51 -2.02 0.24
N ARG A 243 18.36 -1.00 0.11
CA ARG A 243 19.27 -0.49 1.17
C ARG A 243 18.53 0.20 2.32
N ASN A 244 17.62 -0.52 2.95
CA ASN A 244 17.01 -0.23 4.23
C ASN A 244 17.59 -1.18 5.29
N GLU A 245 17.37 -0.91 6.57
CA GLU A 245 17.84 -1.78 7.65
C GLU A 245 16.75 -2.17 8.63
N ILE A 246 15.51 -2.28 8.15
CA ILE A 246 14.35 -2.57 8.99
C ILE A 246 14.48 -3.97 9.59
N SER A 247 14.28 -4.08 10.89
CA SER A 247 14.24 -5.35 11.61
C SER A 247 12.90 -5.63 12.26
N ASP A 248 12.13 -4.59 12.59
CA ASP A 248 10.85 -4.67 13.29
C ASP A 248 9.68 -4.43 12.32
N LEU A 249 8.77 -5.40 12.24
CA LEU A 249 7.56 -5.34 11.41
C LEU A 249 6.29 -5.05 12.23
N SER A 250 6.41 -4.70 13.51
CA SER A 250 5.27 -4.52 14.42
C SER A 250 4.21 -3.54 13.90
N SER A 251 4.62 -2.47 13.22
CA SER A 251 3.73 -1.48 12.60
C SER A 251 2.84 -2.07 11.50
N LEU A 252 3.19 -3.23 10.93
CA LEU A 252 2.43 -3.86 9.86
C LEU A 252 1.29 -4.76 10.37
N LYS A 253 1.24 -5.06 11.68
CA LYS A 253 0.31 -6.04 12.26
C LYS A 253 -1.17 -5.77 11.99
N GLY A 254 -1.54 -4.50 11.84
CA GLY A 254 -2.91 -4.04 11.61
C GLY A 254 -3.33 -3.93 10.14
N LEU A 255 -2.41 -4.07 9.18
CA LEU A 255 -2.65 -3.72 7.76
C LEU A 255 -3.38 -4.82 6.99
N ARG A 256 -4.60 -5.16 7.43
CA ARG A 256 -5.38 -6.32 6.98
C ARG A 256 -5.76 -6.31 5.49
N HIS A 257 -5.63 -5.16 4.82
CA HIS A 257 -5.89 -5.01 3.38
C HIS A 257 -4.65 -5.27 2.51
N LEU A 258 -3.50 -5.51 3.12
CA LEU A 258 -2.23 -5.74 2.42
C LEU A 258 -2.30 -7.04 1.59
N LYS A 259 -2.08 -6.90 0.28
CA LYS A 259 -2.07 -8.00 -0.70
C LYS A 259 -0.67 -8.32 -1.17
N LYS A 260 0.21 -7.32 -1.25
CA LYS A 260 1.60 -7.52 -1.68
C LYS A 260 2.55 -6.89 -0.68
N LEU A 261 3.52 -7.69 -0.24
CA LEU A 261 4.58 -7.24 0.64
C LEU A 261 5.92 -7.72 0.10
N SER A 262 6.85 -6.80 -0.09
CA SER A 262 8.26 -7.14 -0.27
C SER A 262 9.10 -6.47 0.79
N ILE A 263 9.95 -7.26 1.44
CA ILE A 263 10.89 -6.82 2.47
C ILE A 263 12.34 -7.17 2.11
N SER A 264 12.61 -7.51 0.84
CA SER A 264 13.96 -7.85 0.38
C SER A 264 14.92 -6.67 0.60
N GLY A 265 16.13 -6.93 1.11
CA GLY A 265 17.13 -5.89 1.39
C GLY A 265 17.24 -5.46 2.86
N ASN A 266 16.43 -5.99 3.77
CA ASN A 266 16.36 -5.53 5.17
C ASN A 266 17.15 -6.42 6.15
N LYS A 267 16.84 -6.31 7.46
CA LYS A 267 17.41 -7.10 8.57
C LYS A 267 16.31 -7.83 9.37
N VAL A 268 15.24 -8.25 8.69
CA VAL A 268 14.08 -8.92 9.30
C VAL A 268 14.42 -10.37 9.62
N SER A 269 14.05 -10.80 10.82
CA SER A 269 14.14 -12.20 11.26
C SER A 269 12.79 -12.77 11.73
N ASP A 270 11.94 -11.92 12.32
CA ASP A 270 10.63 -12.29 12.84
C ASP A 270 9.50 -11.87 11.90
N LEU A 271 8.67 -12.84 11.51
CA LEU A 271 7.47 -12.62 10.69
C LEU A 271 6.17 -12.68 11.50
N SER A 272 6.22 -12.91 12.81
CA SER A 272 5.04 -12.99 13.68
C SER A 272 4.11 -11.77 13.60
N PRO A 273 4.59 -10.52 13.36
CA PRO A 273 3.67 -9.39 13.16
C PRO A 273 2.75 -9.56 11.95
N LEU A 274 3.10 -10.37 10.96
CA LEU A 274 2.34 -10.57 9.73
C LEU A 274 1.23 -11.63 9.86
N GLU A 275 1.14 -12.33 10.99
CA GLU A 275 0.30 -13.53 11.18
C GLU A 275 -1.18 -13.32 10.79
N ASN A 276 -1.70 -12.11 10.96
CA ASN A 276 -3.11 -11.77 10.68
C ASN A 276 -3.36 -11.13 9.30
N LEU A 277 -2.34 -11.03 8.44
CA LEU A 277 -2.46 -10.44 7.10
C LEU A 277 -3.06 -11.43 6.09
N THR A 278 -4.24 -11.95 6.39
CA THR A 278 -4.92 -13.02 5.62
C THR A 278 -5.29 -12.64 4.18
N SER A 279 -5.25 -11.35 3.83
CA SER A 279 -5.43 -10.84 2.46
C SER A 279 -4.17 -10.99 1.59
N LEU A 280 -3.03 -11.40 2.16
CA LEU A 280 -1.76 -11.44 1.46
C LEU A 280 -1.78 -12.46 0.31
N GLN A 281 -1.38 -12.00 -0.87
CA GLN A 281 -1.34 -12.76 -2.12
C GLN A 281 0.09 -12.96 -2.62
N SER A 282 0.99 -12.02 -2.29
CA SER A 282 2.39 -12.06 -2.71
C SER A 282 3.29 -11.63 -1.55
N PHE A 283 4.25 -12.49 -1.23
CA PHE A 283 5.33 -12.19 -0.28
C PHE A 283 6.69 -12.36 -0.93
N SER A 284 7.62 -11.42 -0.72
CA SER A 284 8.98 -11.52 -1.23
C SER A 284 10.04 -11.07 -0.22
N SER A 285 10.95 -11.98 0.10
CA SER A 285 12.21 -11.75 0.82
C SER A 285 13.29 -12.59 0.12
N THR A 286 13.73 -12.16 -1.06
CA THR A 286 14.58 -12.97 -1.95
C THR A 286 16.05 -12.59 -1.88
N TRP A 287 16.37 -11.34 -1.61
CA TRP A 287 17.75 -10.89 -1.51
C TRP A 287 17.95 -9.93 -0.34
N GLY A 288 19.21 -9.69 0.01
CA GLY A 288 19.59 -8.82 1.13
C GLY A 288 19.90 -9.60 2.41
N ASN A 289 19.90 -8.90 3.55
CA ASN A 289 20.44 -9.40 4.81
C ASN A 289 19.34 -9.82 5.81
N ASN A 290 18.19 -10.26 5.31
CA ASN A 290 17.17 -10.85 6.18
C ASN A 290 17.68 -12.21 6.69
N THR A 291 17.26 -12.57 7.91
CA THR A 291 17.68 -13.82 8.55
C THR A 291 16.47 -14.64 9.00
N ILE A 292 15.41 -14.65 8.19
CA ILE A 292 14.17 -15.36 8.46
C ILE A 292 14.47 -16.86 8.52
N SER A 293 14.04 -17.52 9.58
CA SER A 293 14.17 -18.98 9.74
C SER A 293 12.82 -19.68 9.84
N ASP A 294 11.80 -19.01 10.40
CA ASP A 294 10.45 -19.54 10.55
C ASP A 294 9.52 -18.92 9.52
N ILE A 295 8.90 -19.79 8.71
CA ILE A 295 7.95 -19.44 7.66
C ILE A 295 6.57 -20.08 7.89
N SER A 296 6.33 -20.64 9.08
CA SER A 296 5.08 -21.32 9.45
C SER A 296 3.85 -20.41 9.33
N ILE A 297 4.01 -19.10 9.52
CA ILE A 297 2.95 -18.10 9.38
C ILE A 297 2.26 -18.12 8.01
N PHE A 298 2.92 -18.61 6.95
CA PHE A 298 2.31 -18.65 5.61
C PHE A 298 1.12 -19.61 5.53
N SER A 299 0.99 -20.54 6.47
CA SER A 299 -0.21 -21.41 6.58
C SER A 299 -1.50 -20.62 6.80
N ASN A 300 -1.41 -19.38 7.29
CA ASN A 300 -2.57 -18.50 7.48
C ASN A 300 -3.02 -17.78 6.19
N PHE A 301 -2.24 -17.83 5.10
CA PHE A 301 -2.48 -17.03 3.91
C PHE A 301 -3.07 -17.87 2.77
N ALA A 302 -4.36 -18.19 2.89
CA ALA A 302 -5.08 -19.03 1.92
C ALA A 302 -5.06 -18.50 0.47
N ASN A 303 -4.83 -17.19 0.27
CA ASN A 303 -4.80 -16.54 -1.04
C ASN A 303 -3.38 -16.33 -1.60
N LEU A 304 -2.35 -16.84 -0.91
CA LEU A 304 -0.96 -16.66 -1.33
C LEU A 304 -0.71 -17.39 -2.65
N ASN A 305 -0.42 -16.62 -3.70
CA ASN A 305 -0.13 -17.13 -5.03
C ASN A 305 1.35 -17.00 -5.42
N TYR A 306 2.09 -16.09 -4.76
CA TYR A 306 3.52 -15.89 -4.95
C TYR A 306 4.25 -15.93 -3.62
N LEU A 307 5.28 -16.77 -3.53
CA LEU A 307 6.18 -16.83 -2.39
C LEU A 307 7.65 -16.77 -2.86
N GLY A 308 8.33 -15.69 -2.50
CA GLY A 308 9.76 -15.50 -2.70
C GLY A 308 10.53 -15.54 -1.39
N ILE A 309 11.39 -16.54 -1.21
CA ILE A 309 12.25 -16.71 -0.02
C ILE A 309 13.66 -17.11 -0.48
N GLY A 310 14.61 -16.20 -0.44
CA GLY A 310 16.00 -16.45 -0.83
C GLY A 310 16.96 -15.76 0.12
N GLN A 311 18.21 -16.24 0.20
CA GLN A 311 19.25 -15.66 1.08
C GLN A 311 18.78 -15.43 2.53
N ASN A 312 18.08 -16.41 3.10
CA ASN A 312 17.56 -16.42 4.47
C ASN A 312 18.04 -17.71 5.18
N ASN A 313 17.59 -17.97 6.42
CA ASN A 313 18.01 -19.10 7.24
C ASN A 313 16.92 -20.19 7.37
N VAL A 314 16.03 -20.29 6.38
CA VAL A 314 14.92 -21.26 6.40
C VAL A 314 15.44 -22.68 6.17
N THR A 315 15.03 -23.61 7.03
CA THR A 315 15.38 -25.03 6.93
C THR A 315 14.16 -25.94 6.84
N ASP A 316 13.03 -25.53 7.40
CA ASP A 316 11.76 -26.25 7.32
C ASP A 316 10.82 -25.63 6.28
N PHE A 317 10.48 -26.41 5.26
CA PHE A 317 9.55 -26.04 4.19
C PHE A 317 8.24 -26.84 4.25
N SER A 318 7.95 -27.51 5.38
CA SER A 318 6.73 -28.29 5.58
C SER A 318 5.44 -27.47 5.35
N VAL A 319 5.48 -26.17 5.66
CA VAL A 319 4.37 -25.22 5.44
C VAL A 319 3.90 -25.19 3.98
N LEU A 320 4.78 -25.49 3.02
CA LEU A 320 4.44 -25.52 1.59
C LEU A 320 3.29 -26.47 1.28
N THR A 321 3.13 -27.56 2.04
CA THR A 321 2.02 -28.52 1.87
C THR A 321 0.63 -27.90 2.10
N THR A 322 0.57 -26.76 2.78
CA THR A 322 -0.69 -26.03 3.06
C THR A 322 -1.05 -25.00 1.98
N LEU A 323 -0.10 -24.62 1.12
CA LEU A 323 -0.22 -23.49 0.20
C LEU A 323 -0.83 -23.88 -1.16
N SER A 324 -2.00 -24.49 -1.14
CA SER A 324 -2.66 -25.04 -2.35
C SER A 324 -2.96 -24.00 -3.46
N SER A 325 -3.05 -22.71 -3.12
CA SER A 325 -3.25 -21.58 -4.05
C SER A 325 -1.96 -21.11 -4.73
N LEU A 326 -0.79 -21.62 -4.34
CA LEU A 326 0.50 -21.13 -4.80
C LEU A 326 0.71 -21.42 -6.30
N ARG A 327 1.06 -20.39 -7.05
CA ARG A 327 1.34 -20.45 -8.50
C ARG A 327 2.79 -20.21 -8.84
N SER A 328 3.50 -19.46 -8.00
CA SER A 328 4.89 -19.10 -8.19
C SER A 328 5.68 -19.28 -6.90
N LEU A 329 6.74 -20.08 -6.97
CA LEU A 329 7.67 -20.30 -5.87
C LEU A 329 9.08 -19.90 -6.31
N TYR A 330 9.68 -18.97 -5.58
CA TYR A 330 11.03 -18.49 -5.84
C TYR A 330 11.89 -18.67 -4.60
N VAL A 331 12.75 -19.67 -4.61
CA VAL A 331 13.75 -19.94 -3.57
C VAL A 331 15.13 -19.91 -4.18
N HIS A 332 16.10 -19.28 -3.54
CA HIS A 332 17.48 -19.38 -3.97
C HIS A 332 18.49 -19.22 -2.85
N GLN A 333 19.66 -19.82 -3.06
CA GLN A 333 20.81 -19.75 -2.15
C GLN A 333 20.49 -20.24 -0.73
N ILE A 334 19.54 -21.17 -0.61
CA ILE A 334 19.15 -21.86 0.64
C ILE A 334 18.90 -23.32 0.29
N LYS A 335 19.32 -24.24 1.16
CA LYS A 335 18.99 -25.66 1.01
C LYS A 335 17.48 -25.88 1.20
N ILE A 336 16.83 -26.55 0.24
CA ILE A 336 15.41 -26.90 0.31
C ILE A 336 15.22 -28.41 0.11
N GLU A 337 14.40 -29.03 0.96
CA GLU A 337 13.90 -30.38 0.77
C GLU A 337 12.62 -30.33 -0.08
N ILE A 338 12.73 -30.67 -1.37
CA ILE A 338 11.66 -30.47 -2.36
C ILE A 338 10.54 -31.52 -2.31
N SER A 339 10.56 -32.47 -1.36
CA SER A 339 9.52 -33.49 -1.22
C SER A 339 8.12 -32.89 -1.06
N HIS A 340 8.01 -31.79 -0.32
CA HIS A 340 6.77 -31.06 -0.08
C HIS A 340 6.18 -30.39 -1.33
N LEU A 341 6.97 -30.22 -2.40
CA LEU A 341 6.49 -29.61 -3.64
C LEU A 341 5.51 -30.52 -4.39
N ALA A 342 5.53 -31.83 -4.18
CA ALA A 342 4.68 -32.77 -4.91
C ALA A 342 3.17 -32.48 -4.77
N GLU A 343 2.76 -31.82 -3.67
CA GLU A 343 1.38 -31.44 -3.39
C GLU A 343 0.94 -30.13 -4.09
N LEU A 344 1.91 -29.31 -4.52
CA LEU A 344 1.68 -27.98 -5.08
C LEU A 344 1.37 -28.00 -6.58
N THR A 345 0.42 -28.82 -6.99
CA THR A 345 0.10 -29.10 -8.41
C THR A 345 -0.40 -27.88 -9.22
N ASN A 346 -0.74 -26.77 -8.55
CA ASN A 346 -1.12 -25.50 -9.20
C ASN A 346 0.07 -24.60 -9.57
N LEU A 347 1.30 -25.00 -9.24
CA LEU A 347 2.51 -24.26 -9.60
C LEU A 347 2.66 -24.17 -11.13
N THR A 348 2.98 -22.96 -11.57
CA THR A 348 3.22 -22.61 -12.98
C THR A 348 4.65 -22.12 -13.19
N SER A 349 5.25 -21.48 -12.18
CA SER A 349 6.64 -20.99 -12.23
C SER A 349 7.39 -21.37 -10.96
N VAL A 350 8.52 -22.05 -11.11
CA VAL A 350 9.39 -22.46 -10.00
C VAL A 350 10.82 -22.05 -10.28
N ASN A 351 11.43 -21.35 -9.34
CA ASN A 351 12.85 -21.05 -9.33
C ASN A 351 13.46 -21.56 -8.03
N LEU A 352 14.44 -22.46 -8.15
CA LEU A 352 15.17 -23.08 -7.05
C LEU A 352 16.69 -23.00 -7.33
N ARG A 353 17.17 -21.80 -7.65
CA ARG A 353 18.58 -21.56 -8.01
C ARG A 353 19.49 -21.75 -6.79
N GLN A 354 20.57 -22.52 -6.93
CA GLN A 354 21.57 -22.70 -5.86
C GLN A 354 20.93 -23.21 -4.56
N CYS A 355 20.12 -24.25 -4.67
CA CYS A 355 19.32 -24.82 -3.59
C CYS A 355 19.80 -26.21 -3.12
N GLN A 356 20.96 -26.66 -3.61
CA GLN A 356 21.57 -27.96 -3.31
C GLN A 356 20.69 -29.16 -3.71
N ILE A 357 19.94 -29.01 -4.79
CA ILE A 357 19.05 -30.06 -5.31
C ILE A 357 19.86 -31.07 -6.15
N SER A 358 19.60 -32.36 -5.98
CA SER A 358 20.21 -33.43 -6.80
C SER A 358 19.18 -34.31 -7.50
N GLY A 359 18.05 -34.62 -6.82
CA GLY A 359 16.95 -35.42 -7.37
C GLY A 359 15.73 -34.58 -7.70
N LEU A 360 14.99 -34.95 -8.75
CA LEU A 360 13.83 -34.20 -9.26
C LEU A 360 12.48 -34.94 -9.14
N VAL A 361 12.45 -36.11 -8.51
CA VAL A 361 11.23 -36.95 -8.43
C VAL A 361 9.99 -36.18 -7.95
N PRO A 362 10.04 -35.32 -6.91
CA PRO A 362 8.86 -34.54 -6.49
C PRO A 362 8.32 -33.57 -7.55
N ILE A 363 9.18 -33.04 -8.43
CA ILE A 363 8.79 -32.10 -9.49
C ILE A 363 7.96 -32.80 -10.58
N SER A 364 8.08 -34.12 -10.75
CA SER A 364 7.35 -34.90 -11.76
C SER A 364 5.81 -34.84 -11.65
N LYS A 365 5.28 -34.32 -10.53
CA LYS A 365 3.84 -34.13 -10.30
C LYS A 365 3.32 -32.75 -10.73
N LEU A 366 4.21 -31.82 -11.05
CA LEU A 366 3.88 -30.41 -11.30
C LEU A 366 3.53 -30.15 -12.77
N ASN A 367 2.52 -30.85 -13.29
CA ASN A 367 2.17 -30.86 -14.72
C ASN A 367 1.74 -29.49 -15.29
N ASN A 368 1.40 -28.52 -14.42
CA ASN A 368 1.03 -27.16 -14.82
C ASN A 368 2.25 -26.22 -14.95
N LEU A 369 3.48 -26.70 -14.71
CA LEU A 369 4.67 -25.89 -14.85
C LEU A 369 4.88 -25.44 -16.30
N THR A 370 5.03 -24.14 -16.46
CA THR A 370 5.43 -23.48 -17.71
C THR A 370 6.86 -22.96 -17.63
N GLU A 371 7.35 -22.66 -16.42
CA GLU A 371 8.69 -22.15 -16.17
C GLU A 371 9.39 -22.90 -15.03
N LEU A 372 10.58 -23.42 -15.29
CA LEU A 372 11.40 -24.10 -14.29
C LEU A 372 12.86 -23.62 -14.35
N SER A 373 13.36 -23.11 -13.24
CA SER A 373 14.76 -22.71 -13.05
C SER A 373 15.40 -23.46 -11.90
N LEU A 374 16.45 -24.21 -12.19
CA LEU A 374 17.21 -25.06 -11.29
C LEU A 374 18.72 -24.83 -11.47
N ILE A 375 19.12 -23.59 -11.81
CA ILE A 375 20.51 -23.22 -12.09
C ILE A 375 21.39 -23.40 -10.84
N TYR A 376 22.64 -23.84 -11.01
CA TYR A 376 23.65 -23.99 -9.97
C TYR A 376 23.24 -25.00 -8.87
N ASN A 377 22.73 -26.16 -9.26
CA ASN A 377 22.42 -27.27 -8.37
C ASN A 377 23.38 -28.45 -8.64
N SER A 378 23.02 -29.68 -8.26
CA SER A 378 23.82 -30.89 -8.48
C SER A 378 23.01 -31.97 -9.21
N ILE A 379 22.17 -31.55 -10.14
CA ILE A 379 21.26 -32.41 -10.90
C ILE A 379 22.05 -33.15 -11.99
N SER A 380 21.72 -34.42 -12.19
CA SER A 380 22.27 -35.24 -13.29
C SER A 380 21.18 -36.01 -14.05
N ASP A 381 20.13 -36.45 -13.36
CA ASP A 381 19.01 -37.18 -13.94
C ASP A 381 17.81 -36.25 -14.25
N LEU A 382 17.45 -36.17 -15.53
CA LEU A 382 16.30 -35.40 -16.03
C LEU A 382 15.06 -36.25 -16.28
N THR A 383 15.09 -37.56 -16.04
CA THR A 383 13.96 -38.48 -16.23
C THR A 383 12.67 -37.99 -15.56
N PRO A 384 12.68 -37.37 -14.36
CA PRO A 384 11.45 -36.86 -13.75
C PRO A 384 10.76 -35.73 -14.52
N LEU A 385 11.40 -35.11 -15.51
CA LEU A 385 10.85 -33.97 -16.27
C LEU A 385 9.99 -34.39 -17.47
N VAL A 386 9.99 -35.68 -17.87
CA VAL A 386 9.37 -36.15 -19.12
C VAL A 386 7.88 -35.81 -19.27
N ASN A 387 7.16 -35.67 -18.15
CA ASN A 387 5.71 -35.39 -18.16
C ASN A 387 5.37 -33.90 -18.05
N LEU A 388 6.37 -33.02 -17.94
CA LEU A 388 6.15 -31.58 -17.79
C LEU A 388 5.96 -30.92 -19.17
N VAL A 389 5.02 -31.46 -19.94
CA VAL A 389 4.81 -31.14 -21.36
C VAL A 389 4.40 -29.69 -21.63
N ASN A 390 3.96 -28.96 -20.59
CA ASN A 390 3.61 -27.53 -20.67
C ASN A 390 4.82 -26.59 -20.48
N LEU A 391 6.03 -27.12 -20.24
CA LEU A 391 7.22 -26.30 -20.04
C LEU A 391 7.58 -25.52 -21.31
N THR A 392 7.64 -24.19 -21.17
CA THR A 392 8.10 -23.27 -22.23
C THR A 392 9.50 -22.75 -21.94
N THR A 393 9.87 -22.63 -20.66
CA THR A 393 11.19 -22.15 -20.22
C THR A 393 11.82 -23.12 -19.23
N LEU A 394 13.01 -23.63 -19.56
CA LEU A 394 13.79 -24.53 -18.72
C LEU A 394 15.22 -24.02 -18.54
N LYS A 395 15.63 -23.74 -17.29
CA LYS A 395 16.97 -23.27 -16.96
C LYS A 395 17.65 -24.24 -15.99
N LEU A 396 18.67 -24.94 -16.48
CA LEU A 396 19.42 -26.00 -15.80
C LEU A 396 20.94 -25.77 -15.84
N GLY A 397 21.38 -24.52 -16.07
CA GLY A 397 22.80 -24.22 -16.17
C GLY A 397 23.57 -24.47 -14.86
N GLY A 398 24.84 -24.85 -14.93
CA GLY A 398 25.67 -25.12 -13.74
C GLY A 398 25.21 -26.35 -12.96
N ASN A 399 24.98 -27.47 -13.64
CA ASN A 399 24.62 -28.75 -13.04
C ASN A 399 25.60 -29.85 -13.52
N ASN A 400 25.28 -31.12 -13.25
CA ASN A 400 26.09 -32.28 -13.61
C ASN A 400 25.39 -33.12 -14.70
N ILE A 401 24.69 -32.46 -15.62
CA ILE A 401 23.86 -33.11 -16.65
C ILE A 401 24.75 -33.56 -17.80
N ASN A 402 24.60 -34.80 -18.25
CA ASN A 402 25.24 -35.34 -19.45
C ASN A 402 24.22 -35.92 -20.46
N ASP A 403 23.08 -36.41 -19.97
CA ASP A 403 21.98 -36.96 -20.76
C ASP A 403 20.79 -36.00 -20.76
N ILE A 404 20.44 -35.52 -21.95
CA ILE A 404 19.25 -34.68 -22.17
C ILE A 404 18.17 -35.40 -22.98
N SER A 405 18.30 -36.71 -23.21
CA SER A 405 17.27 -37.53 -23.88
C SER A 405 15.86 -37.40 -23.27
N PRO A 406 15.67 -37.18 -21.95
CA PRO A 406 14.33 -36.96 -21.40
C PRO A 406 13.61 -35.71 -21.93
N LEU A 407 14.32 -34.74 -22.53
CA LEU A 407 13.72 -33.50 -23.02
C LEU A 407 13.01 -33.66 -24.37
N HIS A 408 13.17 -34.79 -25.07
CA HIS A 408 12.74 -34.95 -26.48
C HIS A 408 11.22 -34.83 -26.74
N GLN A 409 10.38 -34.87 -25.71
CA GLN A 409 8.91 -34.78 -25.81
C GLN A 409 8.35 -33.46 -25.27
N LEU A 410 9.22 -32.54 -24.83
CA LEU A 410 8.80 -31.26 -24.27
C LEU A 410 8.65 -30.23 -25.41
N ASP A 411 7.71 -30.51 -26.32
CA ASP A 411 7.55 -29.81 -27.60
C ASP A 411 7.24 -28.31 -27.44
N GLU A 412 6.69 -27.89 -26.31
CA GLU A 412 6.37 -26.48 -25.99
C GLU A 412 7.60 -25.64 -25.57
N LEU A 413 8.78 -26.25 -25.42
CA LEU A 413 9.99 -25.53 -25.02
C LEU A 413 10.37 -24.47 -26.06
N MET A 414 10.44 -23.22 -25.60
CA MET A 414 10.86 -22.06 -26.37
C MET A 414 12.24 -21.56 -25.93
N SER A 415 12.58 -21.71 -24.65
CA SER A 415 13.84 -21.24 -24.07
C SER A 415 14.47 -22.32 -23.19
N ILE A 416 15.66 -22.80 -23.58
CA ILE A 416 16.45 -23.75 -22.81
C ILE A 416 17.82 -23.14 -22.47
N SER A 417 18.20 -23.24 -21.20
CA SER A 417 19.55 -22.90 -20.75
C SER A 417 20.19 -24.08 -20.03
N LEU A 418 21.20 -24.68 -20.66
CA LEU A 418 21.94 -25.85 -20.20
C LEU A 418 23.45 -25.55 -20.08
N HIS A 419 23.84 -24.28 -19.95
CA HIS A 419 25.25 -23.91 -19.89
C HIS A 419 25.99 -24.56 -18.71
N THR A 420 27.31 -24.72 -18.79
CA THR A 420 28.14 -25.24 -17.69
C THR A 420 27.61 -26.60 -17.19
N ASN A 421 27.59 -27.58 -18.09
CA ASN A 421 27.20 -28.98 -17.83
C ASN A 421 28.22 -29.92 -18.52
N GLN A 422 27.88 -31.21 -18.66
CA GLN A 422 28.74 -32.25 -19.24
C GLN A 422 28.09 -32.89 -20.48
N ILE A 423 27.30 -32.12 -21.23
CA ILE A 423 26.51 -32.61 -22.36
C ILE A 423 27.41 -32.77 -23.57
N SER A 424 27.28 -33.91 -24.27
CA SER A 424 27.97 -34.17 -25.53
C SER A 424 26.99 -34.58 -26.65
N ASP A 425 25.97 -35.37 -26.32
CA ASP A 425 24.87 -35.70 -27.24
C ASP A 425 23.71 -34.71 -27.09
N ILE A 426 23.36 -34.06 -28.19
CA ILE A 426 22.23 -33.13 -28.29
C ILE A 426 21.12 -33.63 -29.23
N SER A 427 21.07 -34.94 -29.50
CA SER A 427 20.06 -35.59 -30.34
C SER A 427 18.62 -35.29 -29.93
N ALA A 428 18.37 -35.14 -28.62
CA ALA A 428 17.08 -34.77 -28.05
C ALA A 428 16.51 -33.45 -28.60
N LEU A 429 17.38 -32.54 -29.06
CA LEU A 429 16.99 -31.23 -29.57
C LEU A 429 16.52 -31.26 -31.03
N ALA A 430 16.63 -32.38 -31.73
CA ALA A 430 16.35 -32.48 -33.17
C ALA A 430 14.90 -32.15 -33.56
N ASN A 431 13.95 -32.35 -32.64
CA ASN A 431 12.51 -32.18 -32.90
C ASN A 431 11.83 -31.09 -32.06
N LEU A 432 12.59 -30.39 -31.20
CA LEU A 432 12.06 -29.29 -30.39
C LEU A 432 11.90 -28.04 -31.28
N ASN A 433 10.82 -28.01 -32.04
CA ASN A 433 10.60 -27.07 -33.14
C ASN A 433 10.27 -25.64 -32.66
N ASN A 434 9.86 -25.47 -31.41
CA ASN A 434 9.49 -24.16 -30.85
C ASN A 434 10.67 -23.40 -30.22
N LEU A 435 11.88 -23.98 -30.23
CA LEU A 435 13.05 -23.36 -29.62
C LEU A 435 13.48 -22.08 -30.34
N THR A 436 13.54 -21.00 -29.57
CA THR A 436 14.01 -19.67 -30.00
C THR A 436 15.22 -19.18 -29.22
N LYS A 437 15.47 -19.73 -28.03
CA LYS A 437 16.63 -19.39 -27.20
C LYS A 437 17.25 -20.66 -26.65
N LEU A 438 18.48 -20.95 -27.05
CA LEU A 438 19.21 -22.15 -26.66
C LEU A 438 20.62 -21.80 -26.19
N ASN A 439 20.85 -21.91 -24.88
CA ASN A 439 22.17 -21.70 -24.30
C ASN A 439 22.82 -23.05 -23.93
N LEU A 440 23.84 -23.43 -24.69
CA LEU A 440 24.64 -24.66 -24.51
C LEU A 440 26.11 -24.35 -24.20
N LYS A 441 26.43 -23.12 -23.76
CA LYS A 441 27.82 -22.73 -23.45
C LYS A 441 28.48 -23.68 -22.45
N GLU A 442 29.79 -23.87 -22.52
CA GLU A 442 30.55 -24.65 -21.52
C GLU A 442 30.01 -26.07 -21.35
N ASN A 443 30.04 -26.84 -22.43
CA ASN A 443 29.68 -28.26 -22.47
C ASN A 443 30.75 -29.04 -23.25
N GLN A 444 30.48 -30.29 -23.62
CA GLN A 444 31.38 -31.20 -24.33
C GLN A 444 30.85 -31.52 -25.74
N ILE A 445 30.16 -30.57 -26.36
CA ILE A 445 29.48 -30.77 -27.65
C ILE A 445 30.49 -30.67 -28.80
N ASN A 446 30.55 -31.73 -29.60
CA ASN A 446 31.38 -31.79 -30.81
C ASN A 446 30.56 -31.79 -32.12
N ASP A 447 29.41 -32.48 -32.11
CA ASP A 447 28.52 -32.60 -33.27
C ASP A 447 27.23 -31.79 -33.05
N ILE A 448 26.93 -30.89 -33.97
CA ILE A 448 25.70 -30.09 -33.96
C ILE A 448 24.73 -30.47 -35.09
N THR A 449 24.92 -31.62 -35.73
CA THR A 449 23.99 -32.18 -36.72
C THR A 449 22.53 -32.15 -36.27
N PRO A 450 22.19 -32.46 -35.00
CA PRO A 450 20.80 -32.35 -34.52
C PRO A 450 20.18 -30.95 -34.69
N LEU A 451 20.96 -29.88 -34.48
CA LEU A 451 20.48 -28.50 -34.63
C LEU A 451 20.20 -28.14 -36.10
N VAL A 452 21.02 -28.63 -37.02
CA VAL A 452 20.82 -28.43 -38.46
C VAL A 452 19.58 -29.19 -38.96
N LYS A 453 19.35 -30.41 -38.44
CA LYS A 453 18.18 -31.24 -38.76
C LYS A 453 16.88 -30.65 -38.22
N ASN A 454 16.93 -29.95 -37.08
CA ASN A 454 15.76 -29.28 -36.53
C ASN A 454 15.31 -28.15 -37.46
N LYS A 455 14.11 -28.32 -38.05
CA LYS A 455 13.55 -27.37 -39.03
C LYS A 455 12.85 -26.19 -38.37
N GLY A 456 12.40 -26.32 -37.13
CA GLY A 456 11.68 -25.28 -36.39
C GLY A 456 12.57 -24.34 -35.60
N ILE A 457 13.77 -24.78 -35.18
CA ILE A 457 14.67 -23.96 -34.37
C ILE A 457 15.00 -22.63 -35.04
N SER A 458 14.93 -21.56 -34.25
CA SER A 458 15.14 -20.18 -34.68
C SER A 458 15.77 -19.34 -33.56
N GLY A 459 15.95 -18.04 -33.79
CA GLY A 459 16.41 -17.09 -32.76
C GLY A 459 17.90 -17.21 -32.44
N GLU A 460 18.24 -17.49 -31.18
CA GLU A 460 19.58 -17.40 -30.62
C GLU A 460 20.08 -18.74 -30.09
N ILE A 461 21.27 -19.15 -30.54
CA ILE A 461 21.99 -20.35 -30.08
C ILE A 461 23.38 -19.95 -29.59
N SER A 462 23.71 -20.31 -28.35
CA SER A 462 25.05 -20.12 -27.81
C SER A 462 25.77 -21.45 -27.61
N LEU A 463 26.94 -21.59 -28.24
CA LEU A 463 27.80 -22.78 -28.25
C LEU A 463 29.23 -22.50 -27.76
N ASN A 464 29.55 -21.30 -27.28
CA ASN A 464 30.89 -20.98 -26.77
C ASN A 464 31.35 -22.00 -25.71
N ASN A 465 32.65 -22.19 -25.61
CA ASN A 465 33.34 -23.13 -24.74
C ASN A 465 32.87 -24.57 -24.96
N ASN A 466 32.74 -24.99 -26.22
CA ASN A 466 32.51 -26.38 -26.61
C ASN A 466 33.60 -26.86 -27.58
N PRO A 467 34.00 -28.15 -27.53
CA PRO A 467 34.95 -28.74 -28.46
C PRO A 467 34.31 -29.02 -29.83
N LEU A 468 33.77 -28.00 -30.49
CA LEU A 468 33.05 -28.11 -31.76
C LEU A 468 33.95 -28.71 -32.86
N SER A 469 33.38 -29.62 -33.65
CA SER A 469 34.10 -30.21 -34.79
C SER A 469 34.36 -29.20 -35.91
N ASN A 470 35.33 -29.49 -36.78
CA ASN A 470 35.60 -28.68 -37.96
C ASN A 470 34.37 -28.58 -38.88
N THR A 471 33.60 -29.66 -39.00
CA THR A 471 32.33 -29.68 -39.74
C THR A 471 31.31 -28.74 -39.12
N ALA A 472 31.24 -28.69 -37.78
CA ALA A 472 30.38 -27.76 -37.08
C ALA A 472 30.73 -26.30 -37.43
N LEU A 473 32.01 -25.95 -37.35
CA LEU A 473 32.51 -24.59 -37.57
C LEU A 473 32.42 -24.13 -39.04
N SER A 474 32.80 -24.98 -39.99
CA SER A 474 32.91 -24.62 -41.42
C SER A 474 31.61 -24.75 -42.20
N THR A 475 30.72 -25.65 -41.80
CA THR A 475 29.53 -26.01 -42.62
C THR A 475 28.23 -25.81 -41.86
N GLN A 476 28.12 -26.36 -40.65
CA GLN A 476 26.84 -26.44 -39.95
C GLN A 476 26.42 -25.09 -39.34
N ILE A 477 27.35 -24.36 -38.71
CA ILE A 477 27.09 -23.02 -38.18
C ILE A 477 26.70 -22.03 -39.28
N PRO A 478 27.45 -21.92 -40.41
CA PRO A 478 27.02 -21.08 -41.54
C PRO A 478 25.63 -21.46 -42.09
N ALA A 479 25.29 -22.76 -42.13
CA ALA A 479 23.96 -23.19 -42.55
C ALA A 479 22.85 -22.74 -41.58
N LEU A 480 23.10 -22.75 -40.27
CA LEU A 480 22.18 -22.19 -39.27
C LEU A 480 22.06 -20.67 -39.43
N GLN A 481 23.17 -19.96 -39.61
CA GLN A 481 23.19 -18.50 -39.81
C GLN A 481 22.46 -18.08 -41.09
N ALA A 482 22.58 -18.86 -42.18
CA ALA A 482 21.85 -18.63 -43.42
C ALA A 482 20.32 -18.75 -43.25
N ARG A 483 19.86 -19.46 -42.21
CA ARG A 483 18.43 -19.49 -41.80
C ARG A 483 18.02 -18.31 -40.93
N GLY A 484 18.91 -17.34 -40.69
CA GLY A 484 18.66 -16.18 -39.82
C GLY A 484 18.86 -16.45 -38.33
N ILE A 485 19.49 -17.58 -37.96
CA ILE A 485 19.76 -17.94 -36.56
C ILE A 485 21.04 -17.24 -36.11
N THR A 486 20.98 -16.53 -34.98
CA THR A 486 22.17 -15.96 -34.34
C THR A 486 22.89 -17.08 -33.60
N VAL A 487 24.14 -17.37 -33.98
CA VAL A 487 24.96 -18.40 -33.34
C VAL A 487 26.19 -17.75 -32.72
N GLU A 488 26.33 -17.85 -31.40
CA GLU A 488 27.54 -17.47 -30.67
C GLU A 488 28.43 -18.71 -30.49
N TYR A 489 29.70 -18.66 -30.90
CA TYR A 489 30.63 -19.77 -30.82
C TYR A 489 32.07 -19.25 -30.83
N ASP A 490 33.00 -20.05 -30.32
CA ASP A 490 34.43 -19.71 -30.38
C ASP A 490 35.02 -20.15 -31.72
N MET A 491 35.69 -19.21 -32.39
CA MET A 491 36.52 -19.51 -33.54
C MET A 491 37.96 -19.72 -33.09
N PRO A 492 38.60 -20.85 -33.42
CA PRO A 492 40.03 -21.02 -33.16
C PRO A 492 40.86 -19.94 -33.85
N GLU A 493 41.94 -19.51 -33.21
CA GLU A 493 42.81 -18.46 -33.74
C GLU A 493 43.41 -18.86 -35.11
N GLY A 494 43.50 -17.88 -36.02
CA GLY A 494 44.10 -18.08 -37.34
C GLY A 494 43.25 -18.81 -38.37
N VAL A 495 42.04 -19.27 -38.01
CA VAL A 495 41.09 -19.91 -38.94
C VAL A 495 40.53 -18.88 -39.92
N VAL A 496 40.42 -19.28 -41.18
CA VAL A 496 39.85 -18.49 -42.27
C VAL A 496 38.52 -19.12 -42.69
N LEU A 497 37.45 -18.34 -42.61
CA LEU A 497 36.14 -18.72 -43.14
C LEU A 497 35.93 -18.16 -44.54
N PHE A 498 35.29 -18.95 -45.39
CA PHE A 498 34.91 -18.55 -46.73
C PHE A 498 33.38 -18.41 -46.80
N LYS A 499 32.90 -17.28 -47.31
CA LYS A 499 31.45 -17.07 -47.49
C LYS A 499 30.86 -17.94 -48.60
N ASP A 500 31.67 -18.31 -49.59
CA ASP A 500 31.27 -19.15 -50.71
C ASP A 500 31.76 -20.59 -50.47
N ALA A 501 30.81 -21.50 -50.27
CA ALA A 501 31.09 -22.90 -50.00
C ALA A 501 31.76 -23.63 -51.18
N ASN A 502 31.53 -23.19 -52.42
CA ASN A 502 32.19 -23.77 -53.60
C ASN A 502 33.65 -23.30 -53.68
N LEU A 503 33.91 -22.03 -53.36
CA LEU A 503 35.27 -21.50 -53.25
C LEU A 503 36.04 -22.22 -52.13
N GLU A 504 35.43 -22.36 -50.95
CA GLU A 504 36.04 -23.10 -49.85
C GLU A 504 36.41 -24.52 -50.27
N LYS A 505 35.47 -25.23 -50.89
CA LYS A 505 35.68 -26.60 -51.37
C LYS A 505 36.82 -26.68 -52.38
N ALA A 506 36.87 -25.78 -53.37
CA ALA A 506 37.94 -25.77 -54.37
C ALA A 506 39.33 -25.53 -53.74
N ILE A 507 39.41 -24.64 -52.74
CA ILE A 507 40.65 -24.39 -51.98
C ILE A 507 41.06 -25.62 -51.18
N ARG A 508 40.10 -26.29 -50.51
CA ARG A 508 40.35 -27.53 -49.76
C ARG A 508 40.87 -28.64 -50.68
N ASP A 509 40.26 -28.80 -51.85
CA ASP A 509 40.65 -29.79 -52.84
C ASP A 509 42.06 -29.50 -53.38
N ALA A 510 42.40 -28.23 -53.62
CA ALA A 510 43.73 -27.81 -54.05
C ALA A 510 44.82 -28.02 -52.98
N LEU A 511 44.50 -27.79 -51.71
CA LEU A 511 45.43 -27.92 -50.58
C LEU A 511 45.50 -29.34 -49.99
N GLY A 512 44.61 -30.26 -50.41
CA GLY A 512 44.56 -31.63 -49.90
C GLY A 512 44.09 -31.75 -48.45
N ILE A 513 43.35 -30.76 -47.93
CA ILE A 513 42.87 -30.69 -46.53
C ILE A 513 41.33 -30.64 -46.47
N PRO A 514 40.65 -31.76 -46.77
CA PRO A 514 39.20 -31.78 -46.96
C PRO A 514 38.40 -31.57 -45.66
N THR A 515 38.98 -31.86 -44.50
CA THR A 515 38.27 -31.93 -43.22
C THR A 515 38.86 -31.07 -42.10
N GLU A 516 40.09 -30.55 -42.27
CA GLU A 516 40.76 -29.71 -41.27
C GLU A 516 40.30 -28.25 -41.33
N LEU A 517 40.50 -27.45 -40.28
CA LEU A 517 40.21 -26.01 -40.37
C LEU A 517 41.25 -25.33 -41.26
N LEU A 518 40.80 -24.58 -42.27
CA LEU A 518 41.67 -23.76 -43.10
C LEU A 518 42.26 -22.64 -42.25
N LYS A 519 43.58 -22.63 -42.06
CA LYS A 519 44.27 -21.55 -41.37
C LYS A 519 44.90 -20.59 -42.36
N LYS A 520 45.21 -19.37 -41.92
CA LYS A 520 45.95 -18.38 -42.72
C LYS A 520 47.25 -18.94 -43.31
N GLU A 521 47.92 -19.80 -42.57
CA GLU A 521 49.17 -20.47 -42.98
C GLU A 521 48.97 -21.46 -44.13
N ASP A 522 47.79 -22.11 -44.20
CA ASP A 522 47.49 -23.05 -45.29
C ASP A 522 47.27 -22.32 -46.62
N LEU A 523 46.74 -21.10 -46.57
CA LEU A 523 46.51 -20.25 -47.75
C LEU A 523 47.78 -19.58 -48.28
N ALA A 524 48.91 -19.74 -47.60
CA ALA A 524 50.21 -19.22 -48.03
C ALA A 524 51.02 -20.23 -48.86
N LYS A 525 50.55 -21.48 -48.95
CA LYS A 525 51.11 -22.56 -49.77
C LYS A 525 50.51 -22.49 -51.18
#